data_AF-A0A4V1T8Z3-F1
#
_entry.id   AF-A0A4V1T8Z3-F1
#
_cell.length_a   1.000
_cell.length_b   1.000
_cell.length_c   1.000
_cell.angle_alpha   90.00
_cell.angle_beta   90.00
_cell.angle_gamma   90.00
#
_symmetry.space_group_name_H-M   'P 1'
#
loop_
_entity.id
_entity.type
_entity.pdbx_description
1 polymer ?
#
loop_
_entity_poly.entity_id
_entity_poly.type
_entity_poly.pdbx_seq_one_letter_code
_entity_poly.pdbx_strand_id
1 'polypeptide(L)'
;MIDTRTLKRAALTEALADVVLAEGVDALSLRPAAARLGTSDRMLLYYFGTKAELVQDVLACIAGRFSVYLASTTNNSRIPPQNMVGHTANAM
;
A
#
# COMPACT_ATOMS: atom_id res chain seq x y z
N MET A 1 -23.88 -2.63 1.52
CA MET A 1 -23.79 -1.19 1.81
C MET A 1 -22.42 -0.96 2.42
N ILE A 2 -21.49 -0.31 1.71
CA ILE A 2 -20.13 -0.10 2.25
C ILE A 2 -20.22 1.03 3.29
N ASP A 3 -19.71 0.78 4.48
CA ASP A 3 -19.76 1.72 5.60
C ASP A 3 -18.67 2.81 5.48
N THR A 4 -18.99 4.01 5.97
CA THR A 4 -18.10 5.19 5.90
C THR A 4 -16.76 4.96 6.59
N ARG A 5 -16.74 4.12 7.64
CA ARG A 5 -15.51 3.77 8.36
C ARG A 5 -14.57 2.94 7.48
N THR A 6 -15.09 1.91 6.81
CA THR A 6 -14.32 1.11 5.84
C THR A 6 -13.77 1.96 4.70
N LEU A 7 -14.56 2.88 4.15
CA LEU A 7 -14.09 3.81 3.11
C LEU A 7 -12.94 4.70 3.61
N LYS A 8 -13.05 5.25 4.82
CA LYS A 8 -12.01 6.10 5.39
C LYS A 8 -10.73 5.31 5.69
N ARG A 9 -10.87 4.08 6.21
CA ARG A 9 -9.74 3.17 6.43
C ARG A 9 -9.01 2.88 5.13
N ALA A 10 -9.72 2.54 4.06
CA ALA A 10 -9.14 2.30 2.74
C ALA A 10 -8.40 3.54 2.20
N ALA A 11 -8.98 4.74 2.31
CA ALA A 11 -8.33 5.97 1.88
C ALA A 11 -7.05 6.29 2.67
N LEU A 12 -7.03 6.01 3.98
CA LEU A 12 -5.84 6.15 4.80
C LEU A 12 -4.76 5.13 4.42
N THR A 13 -5.16 3.89 4.11
CA THR A 13 -4.25 2.83 3.66
C THR A 13 -3.55 3.22 2.36
N GLU A 14 -4.29 3.74 1.36
CA GLU A 14 -3.71 4.20 0.09
C GLU A 14 -2.71 5.34 0.32
N ALA A 15 -3.07 6.36 1.10
CA ALA A 15 -2.18 7.48 1.40
C ALA A 15 -0.90 7.04 2.13
N LEU A 16 -1.00 6.09 3.06
CA LEU A 16 0.16 5.53 3.75
C LEU A 16 1.03 4.67 2.83
N ALA A 17 0.42 3.94 1.90
CA ALA A 17 1.17 3.19 0.88
C ALA A 17 2.02 4.13 0.02
N ASP A 18 1.47 5.29 -0.37
CA ASP A 18 2.23 6.30 -1.13
C ASP A 18 3.43 6.84 -0.32
N VAL A 19 3.22 7.14 0.98
CA VAL A 19 4.32 7.57 1.87
C VAL A 19 5.41 6.51 1.97
N VAL A 20 5.04 5.24 2.12
CA VAL A 20 6.00 4.13 2.25
C VAL A 20 6.79 3.91 0.97
N LEU A 21 6.14 4.02 -0.19
CA LEU A 21 6.80 3.89 -1.47
C LEU A 21 7.77 5.06 -1.74
N ALA A 22 7.50 6.25 -1.20
CA ALA A 22 8.35 7.43 -1.36
C ALA A 22 9.50 7.51 -0.33
N GLU A 23 9.24 7.15 0.93
CA GLU A 23 10.15 7.41 2.05
C GLU A 23 10.68 6.13 2.73
N GLY A 24 10.17 4.95 2.34
CA GLY A 24 10.51 3.67 2.93
C GLY A 24 9.62 3.27 4.11
N VAL A 25 9.80 2.03 4.58
CA VAL A 25 8.94 1.42 5.61
C VAL A 25 9.08 2.05 7.00
N ASP A 26 10.19 2.73 7.29
CA ASP A 26 10.37 3.37 8.60
C ASP A 26 9.36 4.51 8.84
N ALA A 27 8.82 5.08 7.75
CA ALA A 27 7.79 6.11 7.77
C ALA A 27 6.43 5.61 8.32
N LEU A 28 6.21 4.29 8.41
CA LEU A 28 4.99 3.67 8.98
C LEU A 28 4.92 3.71 10.52
N SER A 29 5.89 4.34 11.18
CA SER A 29 5.78 4.61 12.60
C SER A 29 4.59 5.53 12.89
N LEU A 30 3.76 5.20 13.88
CA LEU A 30 2.47 5.88 14.13
C LEU A 30 2.55 7.41 14.12
N ARG A 31 3.53 7.98 14.83
CA ARG A 31 3.75 9.44 14.90
C ARG A 31 4.11 10.05 13.53
N PRO A 32 5.20 9.62 12.86
CA PRO A 32 5.52 10.08 11.50
C PRO A 32 4.37 9.91 10.51
N ALA A 33 3.75 8.72 10.48
CA ALA A 33 2.62 8.41 9.62
C ALA A 33 1.45 9.37 9.84
N ALA A 34 1.09 9.63 11.10
CA ALA A 34 0.02 10.56 11.45
C ALA A 34 0.37 12.00 11.00
N ALA A 35 1.60 12.44 11.24
CA ALA A 35 2.06 13.77 10.83
C ALA A 35 2.01 13.97 9.30
N ARG A 36 2.41 12.96 8.51
CA ARG A 36 2.36 13.00 7.03
C ARG A 36 0.93 13.10 6.51
N LEU A 37 -0.01 12.46 7.19
CA LEU A 37 -1.43 12.46 6.81
C LEU A 37 -2.21 13.63 7.42
N GLY A 38 -1.55 14.55 8.15
CA GLY A 38 -2.22 15.66 8.84
C GLY A 38 -3.24 15.19 9.88
N THR A 39 -2.97 14.05 10.53
CA THR A 39 -3.86 13.43 11.51
C THR A 39 -3.14 13.15 12.83
N SER A 40 -3.81 12.50 13.78
CA SER A 40 -3.22 12.09 15.05
C SER A 40 -3.03 10.58 15.12
N ASP A 41 -2.05 10.12 15.91
CA ASP A 41 -1.82 8.70 16.20
C ASP A 41 -3.10 8.00 16.66
N ARG A 42 -3.88 8.68 17.51
CA ARG A 42 -5.15 8.15 18.04
C ARG A 42 -6.19 7.96 16.95
N MET A 43 -6.19 8.82 15.94
CA MET A 43 -7.05 8.69 14.76
C MET A 43 -6.66 7.46 13.95
N LEU A 44 -5.36 7.25 13.69
CA LEU A 44 -4.89 6.03 13.03
C LEU A 44 -5.29 4.78 13.82
N LEU A 45 -5.01 4.74 15.12
CA LEU A 45 -5.39 3.61 15.96
C LEU A 45 -6.91 3.39 16.04
N TYR A 46 -7.73 4.44 15.90
CA TYR A 46 -9.18 4.29 15.84
C TYR A 46 -9.66 3.53 14.58
N TYR A 47 -9.04 3.76 13.42
CA TYR A 47 -9.39 3.06 12.19
C TYR A 47 -8.71 1.69 12.05
N PHE A 48 -7.47 1.59 12.51
CA PHE A 48 -6.64 0.41 12.30
C PHE A 48 -6.62 -0.57 13.48
N GLY A 49 -6.99 -0.14 14.69
CA GLY A 49 -6.92 -0.95 15.90
C GLY A 49 -5.51 -0.93 16.50
N THR A 50 -4.56 -1.53 15.80
CA THR A 50 -3.16 -1.62 16.21
C THR A 50 -2.18 -1.13 15.14
N LYS A 51 -0.94 -0.83 15.55
CA LYS A 51 0.15 -0.55 14.59
C LYS A 51 0.41 -1.75 13.67
N ALA A 52 0.30 -2.98 14.18
CA ALA A 52 0.53 -4.18 13.40
C ALA A 52 -0.51 -4.34 12.28
N GLU A 53 -1.80 -4.13 12.59
CA GLU A 53 -2.88 -4.17 11.60
C GLU A 53 -2.74 -3.05 10.56
N LEU A 54 -2.34 -1.85 10.99
CA LEU A 54 -2.03 -0.74 10.08
C LEU A 54 -0.93 -1.12 9.09
N VAL A 55 0.20 -1.64 9.59
CA VAL A 55 1.32 -2.08 8.76
C VAL A 55 0.87 -3.19 7.81
N GLN A 56 0.10 -4.16 8.30
CA GLN A 56 -0.42 -5.26 7.48
C GLN A 56 -1.29 -4.76 6.33
N ASP A 57 -2.22 -3.84 6.58
CA ASP A 57 -3.08 -3.30 5.51
C ASP A 57 -2.27 -2.54 4.47
N VAL A 58 -1.31 -1.73 4.90
CA VAL A 58 -0.49 -0.91 3.99
C VAL A 58 0.39 -1.81 3.13
N LEU A 59 1.02 -2.83 3.71
CA LEU A 59 1.78 -3.81 2.93
C LEU A 59 0.89 -4.63 1.99
N ALA A 60 -0.33 -4.99 2.41
CA ALA A 60 -1.29 -5.67 1.55
C ALA A 60 -1.74 -4.80 0.36
N CYS A 61 -1.97 -3.50 0.59
CA CYS A 61 -2.25 -2.52 -0.46
C CYS A 61 -1.08 -2.44 -1.46
N ILE A 62 0.15 -2.29 -0.97
CA ILE A 62 1.35 -2.24 -1.82
C ILE A 62 1.49 -3.54 -2.63
N ALA A 63 1.35 -4.70 -2.00
CA ALA A 63 1.42 -6.00 -2.68
C ALA A 63 0.33 -6.15 -3.76
N GLY A 64 -0.89 -5.67 -3.48
CA GLY A 64 -1.99 -5.61 -4.43
C GLY A 64 -1.67 -4.71 -5.63
N ARG A 65 -1.19 -3.48 -5.38
CA ARG A 65 -0.76 -2.54 -6.43
C ARG A 65 0.35 -3.13 -7.29
N PHE A 66 1.34 -3.78 -6.67
CA PHE A 66 2.42 -4.45 -7.38
C PHE A 66 1.92 -5.62 -8.23
N SER A 67 1.01 -6.44 -7.71
CA SER A 67 0.40 -7.55 -8.46
C SER A 67 -0.36 -7.04 -9.71
N VAL A 68 -1.12 -5.94 -9.57
CA VAL A 68 -1.81 -5.30 -10.69
C VAL A 68 -0.81 -4.77 -11.73
N TYR A 69 0.26 -4.11 -11.28
CA TYR A 69 1.31 -3.61 -12.17
C TYR A 69 2.02 -4.72 -12.95
N LEU A 70 2.33 -5.84 -12.29
CA LEU A 70 2.92 -7.00 -12.97
C LEU A 70 1.94 -7.59 -14.00
N ALA A 71 0.67 -7.77 -13.63
CA ALA A 71 -0.34 -8.32 -14.53
C ALA A 71 -0.57 -7.44 -15.77
N SER A 72 -0.58 -6.11 -15.62
CA SER A 72 -0.69 -5.20 -16.77
C SER A 72 0.55 -5.24 -17.65
N THR A 73 1.75 -5.34 -17.05
CA THR A 73 3.02 -5.38 -17.79
C THR A 73 3.20 -6.67 -18.59
N THR A 74 2.68 -7.79 -18.10
CA THR A 74 2.70 -9.06 -18.85
C THR A 74 1.54 -9.21 -19.83
N ASN A 75 0.74 -8.16 -20.03
CA ASN A 75 -0.51 -8.20 -20.79
C ASN A 75 -1.42 -9.38 -20.37
N ASN A 76 -1.48 -9.62 -19.05
CA ASN A 76 -2.15 -10.73 -18.38
C ASN A 76 -1.75 -12.14 -18.88
N SER A 77 -0.61 -12.24 -19.56
CA SER A 77 -0.08 -13.51 -20.07
C SER A 77 0.86 -14.14 -19.04
N ARG A 78 0.83 -15.48 -18.96
CA ARG A 78 1.74 -16.21 -18.07
C ARG A 78 3.13 -16.21 -18.68
N ILE A 79 4.05 -15.48 -18.06
CA ILE A 79 5.47 -15.45 -18.44
C ILE A 79 6.26 -16.32 -17.45
N PRO A 80 7.15 -17.21 -17.91
CA PRO A 80 8.06 -17.92 -17.01
C PRO A 80 8.93 -16.96 -16.17
N PRO A 81 9.22 -17.25 -14.89
CA PRO A 81 9.92 -16.32 -14.00
C PRO A 81 11.26 -15.81 -14.54
N GLN A 82 12.02 -16.67 -15.24
CA GLN A 82 13.30 -16.32 -15.84
C GLN A 82 13.20 -15.24 -16.93
N ASN A 83 12.01 -15.04 -17.51
CA ASN A 83 11.76 -14.06 -18.56
C ASN A 83 11.06 -12.80 -18.05
N MET A 84 10.58 -12.78 -16.79
CA MET A 84 9.80 -11.68 -16.25
C MET A 84 10.62 -10.38 -16.14
N VAL A 85 11.85 -10.44 -15.62
CA VAL A 85 12.71 -9.25 -15.41
C VAL A 85 13.01 -8.54 -16.74
N GLY A 86 13.30 -9.31 -17.80
CA GLY A 86 13.56 -8.76 -19.13
C GLY A 86 12.31 -8.16 -19.77
N HIS A 87 11.14 -8.74 -19.53
CA HIS A 87 9.88 -8.24 -20.08
C HIS A 87 9.40 -6.96 -19.39
N THR A 88 9.64 -6.82 -18.07
CA THR A 88 9.33 -5.59 -17.33
C THR A 88 10.26 -4.44 -17.71
N ALA A 89 11.53 -4.72 -17.99
CA ALA A 89 12.50 -3.69 -18.40
C ALA A 89 12.20 -3.10 -19.80
N ASN A 90 11.61 -3.88 -20.71
CA ASN A 90 11.20 -3.39 -22.03
C ASN A 90 9.87 -2.61 -22.03
N ALA A 91 9.13 -2.64 -20.92
CA ALA A 91 7.81 -2.02 -20.78
C ALA A 91 7.81 -0.73 -19.94
N MET A 92 8.99 -0.34 -19.43
CA MET A 92 9.23 0.84 -18.58
C MET A 92 9.96 1.91 -19.39
#